data_AF-A0A2H5DZE7-F1
#
_entry.id   AF-A0A2H5DZE7-F1
#
_cell.length_a   1.000
_cell.length_b   1.000
_cell.length_c   1.000
_cell.angle_alpha   90.00
_cell.angle_beta   90.00
_cell.angle_gamma   90.00
#
_symmetry.space_group_name_H-M   'P 1'
#
loop_
_entity.id
_entity.type
_entity.pdbx_description
1 polymer ?
#
loop_
_entity_poly.entity_id
_entity_poly.type
_entity_poly.pdbx_seq_one_letter_code
_entity_poly.pdbx_strand_id
1 'polypeptide(L)'
;MAGVAAATPLSPGQHQLLQGFLMRGCLKRTPASDGVGQPGNEQVQRYCQCASEKLAGTFTEEEVMGVVTGQIKKDDPRGKQRLKEASAACGQYLEQR
;
A
#
# COMPACT_ATOMS: atom_id res chain seq x y z
N MET A 1 -29.59 -3.25 -7.59
CA MET A 1 -28.37 -3.72 -6.91
C MET A 1 -27.21 -3.13 -7.69
N ALA A 2 -26.55 -2.11 -7.12
CA ALA A 2 -25.49 -1.37 -7.80
C ALA A 2 -24.32 -2.33 -8.09
N GLY A 3 -23.95 -2.42 -9.36
CA GLY A 3 -22.89 -3.27 -9.85
C GLY A 3 -21.60 -2.98 -9.11
N VAL A 4 -21.02 -4.03 -8.53
CA VAL A 4 -19.62 -4.06 -8.15
C VAL A 4 -18.87 -3.76 -9.44
N ALA A 5 -18.36 -2.54 -9.59
CA ALA A 5 -17.40 -2.23 -10.64
C ALA A 5 -16.24 -3.18 -10.40
N ALA A 6 -16.21 -4.28 -11.16
CA ALA A 6 -15.11 -5.21 -11.17
C ALA A 6 -13.90 -4.35 -11.52
N ALA A 7 -13.03 -4.13 -10.54
CA ALA A 7 -11.79 -3.41 -10.73
C ALA A 7 -11.10 -4.05 -11.94
N THR A 8 -11.01 -3.33 -13.05
CA THR A 8 -10.30 -3.81 -14.23
C THR A 8 -8.92 -4.20 -13.73
N PRO A 9 -8.50 -5.47 -13.89
CA PRO A 9 -7.25 -5.93 -13.33
C PRO A 9 -6.15 -5.08 -13.96
N LEU A 10 -5.39 -4.40 -13.10
CA LEU A 10 -4.28 -3.57 -13.53
C LEU A 10 -3.36 -4.39 -14.42
N SER A 11 -2.91 -3.78 -15.52
CA SER A 11 -1.84 -4.40 -16.30
C SER A 11 -0.64 -4.67 -15.39
N PRO A 12 0.09 -5.79 -15.57
CA PRO A 12 1.18 -6.17 -14.68
C PRO A 12 2.22 -5.04 -14.48
N GLY A 13 2.47 -4.23 -15.52
CA GLY A 13 3.33 -3.05 -15.43
C GLY A 13 2.77 -1.91 -14.54
N GLN A 14 1.46 -1.64 -14.60
CA GLN A 14 0.81 -0.63 -13.72
C GLN A 14 0.78 -1.11 -12.27
N HIS A 15 0.52 -2.41 -12.07
CA HIS A 15 0.52 -3.02 -10.75
C HIS A 15 1.89 -2.90 -10.10
N GLN A 16 2.97 -3.14 -10.86
CA GLN A 16 4.35 -3.01 -10.39
C GLN A 16 4.75 -1.56 -10.10
N LEU A 17 4.31 -0.60 -10.92
CA LEU A 17 4.54 0.84 -10.67
C LEU A 17 3.84 1.32 -9.40
N LEU A 18 2.56 0.97 -9.25
CA LEU A 18 1.77 1.29 -8.08
C LEU A 18 2.35 0.65 -6.81
N GLN A 19 2.66 -0.65 -6.87
CA GLN A 19 3.30 -1.36 -5.77
C GLN A 19 4.60 -0.67 -5.35
N GLY A 20 5.47 -0.29 -6.30
CA GLY A 20 6.71 0.44 -6.01
C GLY A 20 6.47 1.82 -5.37
N PHE A 21 5.45 2.55 -5.82
CA PHE A 21 5.08 3.84 -5.24
C PHE A 21 4.56 3.70 -3.80
N LEU A 22 3.66 2.74 -3.57
CA LEU A 22 3.09 2.43 -2.26
C LEU A 22 4.17 1.94 -1.30
N MET A 23 5.08 1.10 -1.77
CA MET A 23 6.17 0.53 -0.98
C MET A 23 7.15 1.62 -0.53
N ARG A 24 7.55 2.55 -1.42
CA ARG A 24 8.33 3.74 -1.02
C ARG A 24 7.59 4.62 -0.01
N GLY A 25 6.29 4.79 -0.19
CA GLY A 25 5.44 5.56 0.72
C GLY A 25 5.35 4.92 2.11
N CYS A 26 5.24 3.60 2.15
CA CYS A 26 5.17 2.81 3.37
C CYS A 26 6.51 2.82 4.13
N LEU A 27 7.64 2.59 3.43
CA LEU A 27 8.98 2.63 4.03
C LEU A 27 9.30 4.01 4.63
N LYS A 28 8.88 5.10 3.97
CA LYS A 28 9.03 6.46 4.51
C LYS A 28 8.20 6.71 5.78
N ARG A 29 7.04 6.06 5.92
CA ARG A 29 6.14 6.23 7.08
C ARG A 29 6.46 5.27 8.22
N THR A 30 7.12 4.17 7.92
CA THR A 30 7.46 3.11 8.86
C THR A 30 8.97 3.04 8.95
N PRO A 31 9.64 3.98 9.65
CA PRO A 31 11.08 3.93 9.77
C PRO A 31 11.48 2.64 10.50
N ALA A 32 12.33 1.84 9.86
CA ALA A 32 13.04 0.77 10.55
C ALA A 32 14.00 1.38 11.55
N SER A 33 14.15 0.75 12.70
CA SER A 33 15.05 1.26 13.73
C SER A 33 15.69 0.11 14.48
N ASP A 34 16.98 0.27 14.78
CA ASP A 34 17.79 -0.73 15.51
C ASP A 34 17.65 -0.62 17.04
N GLY A 35 16.60 0.05 17.51
CA GLY A 35 16.31 0.22 18.93
C GLY A 35 15.50 -0.94 19.52
N VAL A 36 15.65 -1.18 20.82
CA VAL A 36 14.87 -2.19 21.56
C VAL A 36 13.36 -1.96 21.35
N GLY A 37 12.69 -2.93 20.73
CA GLY A 37 11.25 -2.90 20.50
C GLY A 37 10.79 -2.19 19.23
N GLN A 38 11.70 -1.83 18.32
CA GLN A 38 11.36 -1.33 16.99
C GLN A 38 11.50 -2.41 15.91
N PRO A 39 10.70 -2.33 14.84
CA PRO A 39 10.76 -3.32 13.77
C PRO A 39 12.06 -3.17 12.99
N GLY A 40 12.75 -4.29 12.80
CA GLY A 40 13.97 -4.35 12.00
C GLY A 40 13.68 -4.06 10.52
N ASN A 41 14.74 -3.76 9.75
CA ASN A 41 14.61 -3.38 8.34
C ASN A 41 13.89 -4.46 7.52
N GLU A 42 14.14 -5.74 7.82
CA GLU A 42 13.48 -6.87 7.15
C GLU A 42 11.99 -6.99 7.52
N GLN A 43 11.62 -6.70 8.77
CA GLN A 43 10.22 -6.69 9.22
C GLN A 43 9.44 -5.57 8.55
N VAL A 44 10.02 -4.37 8.52
CA VAL A 44 9.45 -3.20 7.83
C VAL A 44 9.31 -3.47 6.34
N GLN A 45 10.29 -4.11 5.71
CA GLN A 45 10.23 -4.46 4.29
C GLN A 45 9.09 -5.44 4.00
N ARG A 46 8.93 -6.51 4.80
CA ARG A 46 7.83 -7.48 4.66
C ARG A 46 6.46 -6.85 4.91
N TYR A 47 6.35 -6.02 5.95
CA TYR A 47 5.16 -5.25 6.24
C TYR A 47 4.76 -4.37 5.06
N CYS A 48 5.71 -3.59 4.52
CA CYS A 48 5.44 -2.69 3.42
C CYS A 48 5.17 -3.41 2.10
N GLN A 49 5.80 -4.56 1.86
CA GLN A 49 5.49 -5.41 0.71
C GLN A 49 4.05 -5.93 0.79
N CYS A 50 3.67 -6.52 1.92
CA CYS A 50 2.31 -7.00 2.17
C CYS A 50 1.26 -5.88 2.01
N ALA A 51 1.51 -4.72 2.63
CA ALA A 51 0.58 -3.59 2.55
C ALA A 51 0.45 -3.08 1.11
N SER A 52 1.57 -3.02 0.37
CA SER A 52 1.57 -2.55 -1.02
C SER A 52 0.89 -3.52 -1.97
N GLU A 53 1.06 -4.84 -1.81
CA GLU A 53 0.34 -5.84 -2.61
C GLU A 53 -1.15 -5.83 -2.34
N LYS A 54 -1.57 -5.84 -1.07
CA LYS A 54 -2.99 -5.75 -0.71
C LYS A 54 -3.62 -4.50 -1.26
N LEU A 55 -2.93 -3.37 -1.12
CA LEU A 55 -3.44 -2.10 -1.57
C LEU A 55 -3.48 -2.03 -3.10
N ALA A 56 -2.43 -2.51 -3.79
CA ALA A 56 -2.39 -2.55 -5.25
C ALA A 56 -3.52 -3.40 -5.85
N GLY A 57 -3.90 -4.50 -5.19
CA GLY A 57 -5.06 -5.31 -5.57
C GLY A 57 -6.43 -4.66 -5.32
N THR A 58 -6.50 -3.50 -4.64
CA THR A 58 -7.76 -2.76 -4.38
C THR A 58 -7.94 -1.53 -5.25
N PHE A 59 -6.92 -1.15 -6.03
CA PHE A 59 -6.99 0.00 -6.91
C PHE A 59 -7.49 -0.42 -8.30
N THR A 60 -8.39 0.39 -8.88
CA THR A 60 -8.78 0.23 -10.29
C THR A 60 -7.80 0.92 -11.23
N GLU A 61 -7.81 0.57 -12.51
CA GLU A 61 -6.99 1.22 -13.55
C GLU A 61 -7.13 2.76 -13.56
N GLU A 62 -8.37 3.25 -13.39
CA GLU A 62 -8.68 4.67 -13.30
C GLU A 62 -8.09 5.32 -12.04
N GLU A 63 -8.15 4.64 -10.90
CA GLU A 63 -7.55 5.13 -9.67
C GLU A 63 -6.02 5.09 -9.72
N VAL A 64 -5.41 4.10 -10.37
CA VAL A 64 -3.96 4.06 -10.58
C VAL A 64 -3.50 5.17 -11.49
N MET A 65 -4.20 5.40 -12.61
CA MET A 65 -3.94 6.58 -13.41
C MET A 65 -4.14 7.85 -12.58
N GLY A 66 -5.16 7.92 -11.74
CA GLY A 66 -5.37 9.04 -10.83
C GLY A 66 -4.19 9.27 -9.88
N VAL A 67 -3.65 8.22 -9.26
CA VAL A 67 -2.49 8.30 -8.36
C VAL A 67 -1.21 8.66 -9.11
N VAL A 68 -0.97 8.06 -10.28
CA VAL A 68 0.23 8.28 -11.10
C VAL A 68 0.22 9.68 -11.74
N THR A 69 -0.93 10.12 -12.23
CA THR A 69 -1.11 11.45 -12.84
C THR A 69 -1.28 12.57 -11.81
N GLY A 70 -1.37 12.23 -10.52
CA GLY A 70 -1.55 13.18 -9.43
C GLY A 70 -2.97 13.75 -9.28
N GLN A 71 -3.94 13.25 -10.05
CA GLN A 71 -5.36 13.62 -9.90
C GLN A 71 -5.94 13.10 -8.58
N ILE A 72 -5.54 11.91 -8.14
CA ILE A 72 -5.78 11.41 -6.78
C ILE A 72 -4.60 11.90 -5.94
N LYS A 73 -4.84 12.99 -5.22
CA LYS A 73 -3.86 13.53 -4.28
C LYS A 73 -3.52 12.45 -3.26
N LYS A 74 -2.26 12.42 -2.84
CA LYS A 74 -1.74 11.61 -1.72
C LYS A 74 -2.57 11.77 -0.42
N ASP A 75 -3.36 12.83 -0.35
CA ASP A 75 -4.26 13.18 0.75
C ASP A 75 -5.71 12.71 0.57
N ASP A 76 -6.06 12.01 -0.52
CA ASP A 76 -7.41 11.48 -0.71
C ASP A 76 -7.75 10.55 0.49
N PRO A 77 -8.85 10.85 1.21
CA PRO A 77 -9.21 10.12 2.42
C PRO A 77 -9.47 8.65 2.16
N ARG A 78 -9.93 8.27 0.95
CA ARG A 78 -10.15 6.88 0.56
C ARG A 78 -8.83 6.14 0.41
N GLY A 79 -7.84 6.77 -0.23
CA GLY A 79 -6.48 6.24 -0.34
C GLY A 79 -5.81 6.06 1.02
N LYS A 80 -5.98 7.01 1.94
CA LYS A 80 -5.49 6.90 3.33
C LYS A 80 -6.17 5.76 4.09
N GLN A 81 -7.48 5.60 3.95
CA GLN A 81 -8.24 4.54 4.62
C GLN A 81 -7.84 3.16 4.11
N ARG A 82 -7.80 2.95 2.79
CA ARG A 82 -7.37 1.68 2.20
C ARG A 82 -5.93 1.33 2.58
N LEU A 83 -5.02 2.31 2.56
CA LEU A 83 -3.64 2.11 3.02
C LEU A 83 -3.61 1.72 4.50
N LYS A 84 -4.41 2.38 5.36
CA LYS A 84 -4.51 2.04 6.78
C LYS A 84 -5.05 0.63 7.01
N GLU A 85 -6.05 0.20 6.25
CA GLU A 85 -6.59 -1.17 6.32
C GLU A 85 -5.59 -2.22 5.82
N ALA A 86 -4.94 -1.96 4.68
CA ALA A 86 -3.90 -2.84 4.14
C ALA A 86 -2.71 -2.96 5.10
N SER A 87 -2.27 -1.83 5.66
CA SER A 87 -1.26 -1.76 6.72
C SER A 87 -1.68 -2.52 7.98
N ALA A 88 -2.92 -2.33 8.47
CA ALA A 88 -3.41 -3.01 9.66
C ALA A 88 -3.45 -4.54 9.47
N ALA A 89 -3.86 -5.02 8.29
CA ALA A 89 -3.85 -6.44 7.96
C ALA A 89 -2.42 -7.05 7.93
N CYS A 90 -1.40 -6.21 7.70
CA CYS A 90 0.00 -6.60 7.68
C CYS A 90 0.73 -6.24 9.00
N GLY A 91 0.05 -5.65 9.99
CA GLY A 91 0.64 -5.23 11.28
C GLY A 91 1.39 -6.35 12.00
N GLN A 92 0.91 -7.58 11.84
CA GLN A 92 1.56 -8.82 12.31
C GLN A 92 3.05 -8.97 11.92
N TYR A 93 3.49 -8.37 10.81
CA TYR A 93 4.91 -8.39 10.41
C TYR A 93 5.78 -7.45 11.26
N LEU A 94 5.19 -6.44 11.90
CA LEU A 94 5.84 -5.51 12.83
C LEU A 94 5.67 -5.95 14.29
N GLU A 95 4.68 -6.80 14.59
CA GLU A 95 4.34 -7.25 15.94
C GLU A 95 5.05 -8.54 16.38
N GLN A 96 5.89 -9.15 15.53
CA GLN A 96 6.68 -10.32 15.91
C GLN A 96 7.72 -9.95 17.00
N ARG A 97 7.28 -10.11 18.25
CA ARG A 97 8.11 -10.32 19.44
C ARG A 97 8.01 -11.77 19.88
#